data_AF-A0A933THV9-F1
#
_entry.id   AF-A0A933THV9-F1
#
_cell.length_a   1.000
_cell.length_b   1.000
_cell.length_c   1.000
_cell.angle_alpha   90.00
_cell.angle_beta   90.00
_cell.angle_gamma   90.00
#
_symmetry.space_group_name_H-M   'P 1'
#
loop_
_entity.id
_entity.type
_entity.pdbx_description
1 polymer ?
#
loop_
_entity_poly.entity_id
_entity_poly.type
_entity_poly.pdbx_seq_one_letter_code
_entity_poly.pdbx_strand_id
1 'polypeptide(L)'
;MKPRWTDYFRYPFPSQEGFSAYRSPGLAVHVPVLFTFLALWLLLCAGSRLAVWLLPLYLGFGVYFGRDIAIMCHYAPPLTLLSWGAFAATVYLVPRWGKALAGRPVLGLALAVLVTAGLAALLAAIIRRMTRDDA
;
A
#
# COMPACT_ATOMS: atom_id res chain seq x y z
N MET A 1 13.94 20.79 -15.99
CA MET A 1 13.18 19.69 -16.63
C MET A 1 11.86 19.55 -15.87
N LYS A 2 10.71 19.52 -16.57
CA LYS A 2 9.42 19.23 -15.90
C LYS A 2 9.42 17.77 -15.43
N PRO A 3 9.05 17.47 -14.18
CA PRO A 3 8.97 16.10 -13.71
C PRO A 3 7.92 15.33 -14.54
N ARG A 4 8.26 14.09 -14.90
CA ARG A 4 7.36 13.17 -15.60
C ARG A 4 6.66 12.31 -14.56
N TRP A 5 5.46 11.81 -14.88
CA TRP A 5 4.75 10.85 -14.01
C TRP A 5 5.61 9.61 -13.69
N THR A 6 6.50 9.22 -14.60
CA THR A 6 7.46 8.12 -14.41
C THR A 6 8.47 8.37 -13.29
N ASP A 7 8.74 9.63 -12.95
CA ASP A 7 9.67 9.99 -11.88
C ASP A 7 9.15 9.55 -10.51
N TYR A 8 7.82 9.43 -10.33
CA TYR A 8 7.22 8.87 -9.11
C TYR A 8 7.70 7.43 -8.84
N PHE A 9 7.91 6.64 -9.89
CA PHE A 9 8.31 5.24 -9.78
C PHE A 9 9.84 5.04 -9.73
N ARG A 10 10.62 6.12 -9.87
CA ARG A 10 12.08 6.05 -9.97
C ARG A 10 12.76 5.62 -8.68
N TYR A 11 12.17 5.98 -7.54
CA TYR A 11 12.73 5.73 -6.21
C TYR A 11 11.69 5.04 -5.31
N PRO A 12 11.59 3.70 -5.34
CA PRO A 12 10.64 2.95 -4.51
C PRO A 12 10.96 3.09 -3.01
N PHE A 13 12.22 3.33 -2.69
CA PHE A 13 12.69 3.58 -1.33
C PHE A 13 13.24 5.01 -1.25
N PRO A 14 12.90 5.78 -0.19
CA PRO A 14 13.62 6.99 0.21
C PRO A 14 15.15 6.79 0.25
N SER A 15 15.93 7.86 0.14
CA SER A 15 17.40 7.79 0.26
C SER A 15 17.81 7.20 1.62
N GLN A 16 18.96 6.52 1.67
CA GLN A 16 19.44 5.88 2.91
C GLN A 16 19.61 6.86 4.08
N GLU A 17 19.78 8.15 3.79
CA GLU A 17 19.82 9.22 4.79
C GLU A 17 18.49 9.39 5.56
N GLY A 18 17.35 9.02 4.96
CA GLY A 18 16.02 8.96 5.59
C GLY A 18 15.64 7.59 6.16
N PHE A 19 16.51 6.57 5.99
CA PHE A 19 16.35 5.20 6.51
C PHE A 19 17.41 4.80 7.54
N SER A 20 18.16 5.78 8.06
CA SER A 20 19.00 5.55 9.23
C SER A 20 18.14 5.13 10.42
N ALA A 21 18.63 4.17 11.22
CA ALA A 21 18.00 3.75 12.48
C ALA A 21 17.79 4.94 13.46
N TYR A 22 18.51 6.05 13.26
CA TYR A 22 18.44 7.26 14.08
C TYR A 22 17.55 8.37 13.49
N ARG A 23 16.93 8.15 12.33
CA ARG A 23 15.99 9.08 11.67
C ARG A 23 14.69 8.36 11.29
N SER A 24 14.13 7.61 12.24
CA SER A 24 12.77 7.05 12.18
C SER A 24 11.79 8.11 11.63
N PRO A 25 10.99 7.79 10.61
CA PRO A 25 10.06 6.65 10.62
C PRO A 25 10.30 5.57 9.54
N GLY A 26 11.33 5.72 8.68
CA GLY A 26 11.56 4.95 7.46
C GLY A 26 11.03 3.50 7.43
N LEU A 27 11.79 2.54 7.95
CA LEU A 27 11.39 1.12 7.94
C LEU A 27 10.25 0.81 8.91
N ALA A 28 10.16 1.56 10.01
CA ALA A 28 9.11 1.39 11.02
C ALA A 28 7.70 1.62 10.47
N VAL A 29 7.58 2.34 9.35
CA VAL A 29 6.31 2.58 8.65
C VAL A 29 6.20 1.76 7.38
N HIS A 30 7.28 1.73 6.59
CA HIS A 30 7.27 1.09 5.28
C HIS A 30 6.96 -0.41 5.37
N VAL A 31 7.53 -1.11 6.35
CA VAL A 31 7.35 -2.56 6.52
C VAL A 31 5.91 -2.91 6.94
N PRO A 32 5.31 -2.29 7.98
CA PRO A 32 3.90 -2.51 8.30
C PRO A 32 2.94 -2.24 7.13
N VAL A 33 3.17 -1.18 6.35
CA VAL A 33 2.34 -0.85 5.19
C VAL A 33 2.46 -1.92 4.11
N LEU A 34 3.69 -2.33 3.76
CA LEU A 34 3.92 -3.40 2.78
C LEU A 34 3.21 -4.69 3.17
N PHE A 35 3.35 -5.14 4.42
CA PHE A 35 2.70 -6.36 4.88
C PHE A 35 1.18 -6.24 4.97
N THR A 36 0.65 -5.04 5.23
CA THR A 36 -0.80 -4.79 5.17
C THR A 36 -1.34 -5.04 3.77
N PHE A 37 -0.68 -4.50 2.75
CA PHE A 37 -1.07 -4.73 1.35
C PHE A 37 -0.90 -6.18 0.91
N LEU A 38 0.17 -6.85 1.35
CA LEU A 38 0.36 -8.28 1.08
C LEU A 38 -0.73 -9.13 1.71
N ALA A 39 -1.12 -8.82 2.96
CA ALA A 39 -2.18 -9.52 3.66
C ALA A 39 -3.57 -9.28 3.02
N LEU A 40 -3.82 -8.06 2.52
CA LEU A 40 -5.03 -7.77 1.72
C LEU A 40 -5.04 -8.56 0.41
N TRP A 41 -3.91 -8.64 -0.30
CA TRP A 41 -3.81 -9.47 -1.50
C TRP A 41 -4.09 -10.93 -1.20
N LEU A 42 -3.49 -11.50 -0.15
CA LEU A 42 -3.76 -12.87 0.29
C LEU A 42 -5.25 -13.04 0.61
N LEU A 43 -5.84 -12.13 1.37
CA LEU A 43 -7.24 -12.24 1.77
C LEU A 43 -8.21 -12.19 0.58
N LEU A 44 -7.97 -11.30 -0.37
CA LEU A 44 -8.91 -11.01 -1.46
C LEU A 44 -8.67 -11.86 -2.70
N CYS A 45 -7.42 -12.26 -2.94
CA CYS A 45 -7.02 -12.88 -4.19
C CYS A 45 -6.55 -14.34 -4.01
N ALA A 46 -6.21 -14.81 -2.80
CA ALA A 46 -5.76 -16.19 -2.62
C ALA A 46 -6.85 -17.18 -3.08
N GLY A 47 -6.48 -18.05 -4.02
CA GLY A 47 -7.40 -19.01 -4.65
C GLY A 47 -7.99 -18.55 -5.98
N SER A 48 -7.80 -17.29 -6.39
CA SER A 48 -8.19 -16.83 -7.73
C SER A 48 -7.07 -17.05 -8.75
N ARG A 49 -7.42 -17.32 -10.02
CA ARG A 49 -6.45 -17.36 -11.13
C ARG A 49 -5.79 -16.00 -11.40
N LEU A 50 -6.43 -14.92 -10.94
CA LEU A 50 -5.94 -13.55 -11.08
C LEU A 50 -4.92 -13.15 -10.00
N ALA A 51 -4.74 -13.97 -8.97
CA ALA A 51 -3.87 -13.66 -7.83
C ALA A 51 -2.46 -13.28 -8.28
N VAL A 52 -1.86 -14.06 -9.18
CA VAL A 52 -0.48 -13.85 -9.63
C VAL A 52 -0.33 -12.52 -10.40
N TRP A 53 -1.37 -12.12 -11.13
CA TRP A 53 -1.37 -10.90 -11.94
C TRP A 53 -1.62 -9.65 -11.09
N LEU A 54 -2.38 -9.78 -10.02
CA LEU A 54 -2.65 -8.68 -9.09
C LEU A 54 -1.54 -8.49 -8.05
N LEU A 55 -0.73 -9.51 -7.77
CA LEU A 55 0.34 -9.42 -6.77
C LEU A 55 1.30 -8.24 -7.00
N PRO A 56 1.85 -8.00 -8.21
CA PRO A 56 2.73 -6.86 -8.46
C PRO A 56 2.07 -5.51 -8.17
N LEU A 57 0.76 -5.40 -8.40
CA LEU A 57 0.01 -4.19 -8.10
C LEU A 57 -0.04 -3.93 -6.60
N TYR A 58 -0.40 -4.94 -5.79
CA TYR A 58 -0.47 -4.80 -4.33
C TYR A 58 0.91 -4.57 -3.71
N LEU A 59 1.96 -5.24 -4.22
CA LEU A 59 3.34 -4.97 -3.81
C LEU A 59 3.77 -3.55 -4.19
N GLY A 60 3.45 -3.11 -5.40
CA GLY A 60 3.69 -1.73 -5.85
C GLY A 60 3.02 -0.73 -4.92
N PHE A 61 1.73 -0.91 -4.61
CA PHE A 61 1.04 -0.07 -3.62
C PHE A 61 1.74 -0.11 -2.27
N GLY A 62 2.02 -1.29 -1.73
CA GLY A 62 2.68 -1.43 -0.43
C GLY A 62 4.01 -0.67 -0.35
N VAL A 63 4.83 -0.74 -1.41
CA VAL A 63 6.12 -0.06 -1.49
C VAL A 63 5.95 1.45 -1.69
N TYR A 64 5.27 1.89 -2.75
CA TYR A 64 5.18 3.32 -3.07
C TYR A 64 4.32 4.10 -2.06
N PHE A 65 3.19 3.53 -1.62
CA PHE A 65 2.39 4.12 -0.56
C PHE A 65 3.13 4.09 0.79
N GLY A 66 3.83 2.99 1.09
CA GLY A 66 4.65 2.88 2.30
C GLY A 66 5.75 3.94 2.35
N ARG A 67 6.40 4.25 1.22
CA ARG A 67 7.32 5.39 1.10
C ARG A 67 6.62 6.70 1.40
N ASP A 68 5.49 6.97 0.75
CA ASP A 68 4.82 8.26 0.86
C ASP A 68 4.37 8.49 2.32
N ILE A 69 3.82 7.47 2.98
CA ILE A 69 3.47 7.54 4.40
C ILE A 69 4.71 7.72 5.28
N ALA A 70 5.82 7.02 4.99
CA ALA A 70 7.07 7.20 5.74
C ALA A 70 7.63 8.62 5.64
N ILE A 71 7.52 9.27 4.47
CA ILE A 71 7.86 10.69 4.29
C ILE A 71 6.92 11.55 5.14
N MET A 72 5.61 11.33 5.06
CA MET A 72 4.63 12.11 5.84
C MET A 72 4.80 11.96 7.36
N CYS A 73 5.23 10.79 7.83
CA CYS A 73 5.47 10.53 9.25
C CYS A 73 6.58 11.41 9.85
N HIS A 74 7.48 12.00 9.04
CA HIS A 74 8.45 12.99 9.52
C HIS A 74 7.79 14.30 9.95
N TYR A 75 6.68 14.66 9.29
CA TYR A 75 5.92 15.88 9.57
C TYR A 75 4.72 15.61 10.49
N ALA A 76 4.26 14.37 10.56
CA ALA A 76 3.14 13.93 11.39
C ALA A 76 3.43 12.56 12.04
N PRO A 77 4.21 12.51 13.14
CA PRO A 77 4.57 11.27 13.83
C PRO A 77 3.40 10.34 14.21
N PRO A 78 2.17 10.82 14.55
CA PRO A 78 1.03 9.94 14.82
C PRO A 78 0.66 8.99 13.66
N LEU A 79 1.01 9.34 12.42
CA LEU A 79 0.82 8.45 11.27
C LEU A 79 1.60 7.14 11.40
N THR A 80 2.69 7.13 12.17
CA THR A 80 3.44 5.91 12.48
C THR A 80 2.59 4.94 13.31
N LEU A 81 1.92 5.45 14.35
CA LEU A 81 1.02 4.64 15.18
C LEU A 81 -0.18 4.14 14.36
N LEU A 82 -0.73 4.97 13.47
CA LEU A 82 -1.79 4.53 12.56
C LEU A 82 -1.32 3.44 11.60
N SER A 83 -0.09 3.52 11.10
CA SER A 83 0.49 2.48 10.22
C SER A 83 0.61 1.15 10.95
N TRP A 84 1.09 1.17 12.20
CA TRP A 84 1.16 -0.03 13.05
C TRP A 84 -0.22 -0.54 13.46
N GLY A 85 -1.15 0.36 13.78
CA GLY A 85 -2.54 0.00 14.11
C GLY A 85 -3.25 -0.66 12.94
N ALA A 86 -3.08 -0.13 11.73
CA ALA A 86 -3.61 -0.72 10.50
C ALA A 86 -3.01 -2.11 10.25
N PHE A 87 -1.71 -2.27 10.46
CA PHE A 87 -1.04 -3.58 10.34
C PHE A 87 -1.56 -4.58 11.38
N ALA A 88 -1.62 -4.20 12.66
CA ALA A 88 -2.12 -5.05 13.73
C ALA A 88 -3.59 -5.46 13.52
N ALA A 89 -4.43 -4.50 13.12
CA ALA A 89 -5.82 -4.77 12.74
C ALA A 89 -5.89 -5.76 11.57
N THR A 90 -5.05 -5.59 10.56
CA THR A 90 -5.00 -6.50 9.40
C THR A 90 -4.60 -7.92 9.83
N VAL A 91 -3.55 -8.07 10.63
CA VAL A 91 -3.12 -9.38 11.16
C VAL A 91 -4.23 -10.05 11.98
N TYR A 92 -4.95 -9.28 12.79
CA TYR A 92 -6.04 -9.80 13.62
C TYR A 92 -7.29 -10.15 12.80
N LEU A 93 -7.61 -9.35 11.79
CA LEU A 93 -8.85 -9.50 11.03
C LEU A 93 -8.71 -10.51 9.88
N VAL A 94 -7.58 -10.58 9.19
CA VAL A 94 -7.40 -11.43 8.01
C VAL A 94 -7.83 -12.89 8.23
N PRO A 95 -7.49 -13.58 9.32
CA PRO A 95 -7.96 -14.95 9.56
C PRO A 95 -9.49 -15.06 9.69
N ARG A 96 -10.13 -14.06 10.30
CA ARG A 96 -11.60 -14.03 10.48
C ARG A 96 -12.31 -13.79 9.16
N TRP A 97 -11.79 -12.85 8.37
CA TRP A 97 -12.34 -12.53 7.07
C TRP A 97 -12.10 -13.65 6.06
N GLY A 98 -10.94 -14.32 6.12
CA GLY A 98 -10.64 -15.49 5.28
C GLY A 98 -11.65 -16.61 5.51
N LYS A 99 -11.98 -16.91 6.79
CA LYS A 99 -13.05 -17.87 7.12
C LYS A 99 -14.42 -17.42 6.61
N ALA A 100 -14.75 -16.13 6.74
CA ALA A 100 -16.02 -15.59 6.28
C ALA A 100 -16.18 -15.61 4.75
N LEU A 101 -15.06 -15.47 4.01
CA LEU A 101 -15.04 -15.46 2.54
C LEU A 101 -14.85 -16.84 1.91
N ALA A 102 -14.35 -17.84 2.66
CA ALA A 102 -14.06 -19.19 2.15
C ALA A 102 -15.26 -19.88 1.47
N GLY A 103 -16.49 -19.60 1.90
CA GLY A 103 -17.72 -20.11 1.29
C GLY A 103 -18.40 -19.15 0.31
N ARG A 104 -17.82 -17.99 0.01
CA ARG A 104 -18.45 -16.88 -0.73
C ARG A 104 -17.51 -16.33 -1.82
N PRO A 105 -17.16 -17.12 -2.85
CA PRO A 105 -16.15 -16.75 -3.84
C PRO A 105 -16.53 -15.51 -4.66
N VAL A 106 -17.81 -15.33 -4.98
CA VAL A 106 -18.30 -14.14 -5.71
C VAL A 106 -18.12 -12.87 -4.88
N LEU A 107 -18.40 -12.93 -3.58
CA LEU A 107 -18.18 -11.78 -2.68
C LEU A 107 -16.69 -11.47 -2.54
N GLY A 108 -15.84 -12.50 -2.40
CA GLY A 108 -14.39 -12.33 -2.37
C GLY A 108 -13.86 -11.65 -3.63
N LEU A 109 -14.31 -12.11 -4.80
CA LEU A 109 -13.95 -11.50 -6.09
C LEU A 109 -14.46 -10.06 -6.22
N ALA A 110 -15.71 -9.79 -5.82
CA ALA A 110 -16.27 -8.43 -5.87
C ALA A 110 -15.47 -7.47 -4.98
N LEU A 111 -15.11 -7.88 -3.76
CA LEU A 111 -14.25 -7.09 -2.88
C LEU A 111 -12.85 -6.90 -3.47
N ALA A 112 -12.26 -7.94 -4.05
CA ALA A 112 -10.97 -7.83 -4.74
C ALA A 112 -11.01 -6.79 -5.86
N VAL A 113 -12.04 -6.81 -6.70
CA VAL A 113 -12.23 -5.84 -7.80
C VAL A 113 -12.42 -4.43 -7.25
N LEU A 114 -13.29 -4.24 -6.25
CA LEU A 114 -13.56 -2.92 -5.68
C LEU A 114 -12.31 -2.31 -5.02
N VAL A 115 -11.57 -3.08 -4.23
CA VAL A 115 -10.33 -2.62 -3.59
C VAL A 115 -9.29 -2.30 -4.66
N THR A 116 -9.11 -3.17 -5.64
CA THR A 116 -8.16 -2.96 -6.74
C THR A 116 -8.49 -1.69 -7.55
N ALA A 117 -9.76 -1.47 -7.88
CA ALA A 117 -10.21 -0.28 -8.59
C ALA A 117 -10.02 0.99 -7.76
N GLY A 118 -10.31 0.93 -6.45
CA GLY A 118 -10.09 2.03 -5.52
C GLY A 118 -8.61 2.42 -5.42
N LEU A 119 -7.72 1.42 -5.31
CA LEU A 119 -6.28 1.64 -5.30
C LEU A 119 -5.81 2.27 -6.63
N ALA A 120 -6.22 1.72 -7.77
CA ALA A 120 -5.88 2.29 -9.08
C ALA A 120 -6.36 3.74 -9.23
N ALA A 121 -7.57 4.06 -8.77
CA ALA A 121 -8.10 5.42 -8.76
C ALA A 121 -7.30 6.37 -7.85
N LEU A 122 -6.90 5.90 -6.67
CA LEU A 122 -6.06 6.66 -5.74
C LEU A 122 -4.70 6.97 -6.38
N LEU A 123 -4.03 5.99 -6.97
CA LEU A 123 -2.77 6.19 -7.68
C LEU A 123 -2.93 7.20 -8.82
N ALA A 124 -3.99 7.07 -9.62
CA ALA A 124 -4.27 8.02 -10.70
C ALA A 124 -4.56 9.43 -10.17
N ALA A 125 -5.14 9.58 -8.98
CA ALA A 125 -5.34 10.87 -8.32
C ALA A 125 -4.02 11.47 -7.83
N ILE A 126 -3.15 10.67 -7.19
CA ILE A 126 -1.81 11.08 -6.76
C ILE A 126 -0.99 11.59 -7.94
N ILE A 127 -0.92 10.79 -9.01
CA ILE A 127 -0.18 11.14 -10.23
C ILE A 127 -0.73 12.43 -10.84
N ARG A 128 -2.07 12.55 -10.97
CA ARG A 128 -2.70 13.76 -11.53
C ARG A 128 -2.39 15.01 -10.71
N ARG A 129 -2.39 14.90 -9.39
CA ARG A 129 -2.05 16.02 -8.50
C ARG A 129 -0.62 16.47 -8.72
N MET A 130 0.33 15.54 -8.73
CA MET A 130 1.73 15.84 -9.03
C MET A 130 1.87 16.58 -10.36
N THR A 131 1.24 16.07 -11.43
CA THR A 131 1.35 16.70 -12.76
C THR A 131 0.66 18.07 -12.88
N ARG A 132 -0.29 18.40 -11.99
CA ARG A 132 -1.01 19.70 -11.99
C ARG A 132 -0.26 20.77 -11.20
N ASP A 133 0.39 20.39 -10.11
CA ASP A 133 1.17 21.34 -9.29
C ASP A 133 2.42 21.87 -10.05
N ASP A 134 2.74 21.29 -11.22
CA ASP A 134 3.85 21.66 -12.11
C ASP A 134 3.46 22.50 -13.35
N ALA A 135 2.17 22.86 -13.51
CA ALA A 135 1.61 23.58 -14.66
C ALA A 135 1.25 25.03 -14.32
#